data_AF-A0A6L8KD07-F1
#
_entry.id   AF-A0A6L8KD07-F1
#
_cell.length_a   1.000
_cell.length_b   1.000
_cell.length_c   1.000
_cell.angle_alpha   90.00
_cell.angle_beta   90.00
_cell.angle_gamma   90.00
#
_symmetry.space_group_name_H-M   'P 1'
#
loop_
_entity.id
_entity.type
_entity.pdbx_description
1 polymer ?
#
loop_
_entity_poly.entity_id
_entity_poly.type
_entity_poly.pdbx_seq_one_letter_code
_entity_poly.pdbx_strand_id
1 'polypeptide(L)'
;MGYGVRAVVVVAVLALACSWGVAQIGPRYVIELRSQGGSTEGMARGRVQLAGRGMALVRFQGLSVLTVDADTQSYSDEEARNWPEADLVLVTPPTAGHFFGLGPLMKPPGRPAIVPLAPGETISSKGMQLYPMAAWETLDLRKANTKLRVTAMAGAQGTRGVAGFMLELGNSRSSYRVYVSCAEDEAAALAQRLPGADLALVPARGAPRLLALNRGAPLKDVPAVLTAAGYAFTADKR
;
A
#
# COMPACT_ATOMS: atom_id res chain seq x y z
N MET A 1 -37.98 -14.84 41.79
CA MET A 1 -37.46 -13.55 41.26
C MET A 1 -35.97 -13.63 40.85
N GLY A 2 -35.45 -14.75 40.31
CA GLY A 2 -34.00 -14.90 40.01
C GLY A 2 -33.61 -14.94 38.52
N TYR A 3 -34.58 -15.15 37.62
CA TYR A 3 -34.29 -15.36 36.19
C TYR A 3 -34.07 -14.07 35.40
N GLY A 4 -34.76 -12.98 35.76
CA GLY A 4 -34.61 -11.69 35.09
C GLY A 4 -33.22 -11.08 35.24
N VAL A 5 -32.62 -11.19 36.44
CA VAL A 5 -31.28 -10.66 36.72
C VAL A 5 -30.21 -11.43 35.95
N ARG A 6 -30.34 -12.76 35.82
CA ARG A 6 -29.38 -13.59 35.06
C ARG A 6 -29.41 -13.30 33.56
N ALA A 7 -30.60 -13.09 32.99
CA ALA A 7 -30.73 -12.72 31.57
C ALA A 7 -30.10 -11.37 31.26
N VAL A 8 -30.30 -10.37 32.12
CA VAL A 8 -29.70 -9.03 31.98
C VAL A 8 -28.18 -9.09 32.06
N VAL A 9 -27.62 -9.88 33.00
CA VAL A 9 -26.17 -10.04 33.13
C VAL A 9 -25.56 -10.70 31.89
N VAL A 10 -26.18 -11.75 31.34
CA VAL A 10 -25.69 -12.43 30.13
C VAL A 10 -25.70 -11.48 28.93
N VAL A 11 -26.78 -10.71 28.73
CA VAL A 11 -26.87 -9.74 27.63
C VAL A 11 -25.83 -8.63 27.78
N ALA A 12 -25.61 -8.13 29.00
CA ALA A 12 -24.59 -7.12 29.27
C ALA A 12 -23.17 -7.64 28.98
N VAL A 13 -22.85 -8.87 29.37
CA VAL A 13 -21.55 -9.50 29.09
C VAL A 13 -21.36 -9.75 27.59
N LEU A 14 -22.39 -10.21 26.88
CA LEU A 14 -22.35 -10.37 25.42
C LEU A 14 -22.15 -9.04 24.70
N ALA A 15 -22.84 -7.98 25.12
CA ALA A 15 -22.69 -6.65 24.55
C ALA A 15 -21.28 -6.07 24.80
N LEU A 16 -20.70 -6.29 25.98
CA LEU A 16 -19.32 -5.90 26.31
C LEU A 16 -18.27 -6.71 25.54
N ALA A 17 -18.48 -8.01 25.37
CA ALA A 17 -17.60 -8.85 24.56
C ALA A 17 -17.65 -8.45 23.08
N CYS A 18 -18.84 -8.11 22.55
CA CYS A 18 -18.99 -7.60 21.20
C CYS A 18 -18.35 -6.22 21.02
N SER A 19 -18.50 -5.29 21.97
CA SER A 19 -17.92 -3.95 21.85
C SER A 19 -16.40 -3.94 21.94
N TRP A 20 -15.79 -4.81 22.74
CA TRP A 20 -14.34 -5.01 22.75
C TRP A 20 -13.81 -5.66 21.46
N GLY A 21 -14.60 -6.49 20.78
CA GLY A 21 -14.26 -7.01 19.45
C GLY A 21 -14.31 -5.95 18.34
N VAL A 22 -15.24 -4.98 18.44
CA VAL A 22 -15.44 -3.95 17.40
C VAL A 22 -14.47 -2.76 17.53
N ALA A 23 -13.93 -2.49 18.72
CA ALA A 23 -12.96 -1.40 18.92
C ALA A 23 -11.65 -1.55 18.12
N GLN A 24 -11.38 -2.73 17.53
CA GLN A 24 -10.24 -2.97 16.64
C GLN A 24 -10.55 -2.72 15.14
N ILE A 25 -11.78 -2.37 14.79
CA ILE A 25 -12.21 -2.18 13.40
C ILE A 25 -12.04 -0.70 13.01
N GLY A 26 -10.78 -0.26 12.93
CA GLY A 26 -10.41 1.08 12.50
C GLY A 26 -9.04 1.08 11.83
N PRO A 27 -8.69 2.11 11.03
CA PRO A 27 -7.36 2.20 10.48
C PRO A 27 -6.34 2.28 11.62
N ARG A 28 -5.30 1.46 11.53
CA ARG A 28 -4.22 1.43 12.53
C ARG A 28 -3.48 2.76 12.57
N TYR A 29 -3.39 3.41 11.41
CA TYR A 29 -2.70 4.68 11.24
C TYR A 29 -3.56 5.64 10.43
N VAL A 30 -3.54 6.92 10.82
CA VAL A 30 -4.17 8.02 10.08
C VAL A 30 -3.15 9.13 9.87
N ILE A 31 -2.98 9.57 8.62
CA ILE A 31 -2.07 10.66 8.25
C ILE A 31 -2.85 11.76 7.54
N GLU A 32 -2.71 12.99 8.01
CA GLU A 32 -3.24 14.18 7.32
C GLU A 32 -2.07 15.02 6.80
N LEU A 33 -1.97 15.15 5.48
CA LEU A 33 -0.95 15.94 4.82
C LEU A 33 -1.48 17.33 4.47
N ARG A 34 -0.65 18.34 4.70
CA ARG A 34 -0.95 19.72 4.28
C ARG A 34 -0.88 19.83 2.76
N SER A 35 -1.88 20.47 2.16
CA SER A 35 -1.87 20.81 0.73
C SER A 35 -1.04 22.07 0.51
N GLN A 36 -0.01 22.00 -0.33
CA GLN A 36 0.69 23.18 -0.83
C GLN A 36 0.01 23.66 -2.12
N GLY A 37 -1.15 24.31 -2.01
CA GLY A 37 -1.72 25.25 -3.00
C GLY A 37 -1.88 24.85 -4.49
N GLY A 38 -1.58 23.63 -4.91
CA GLY A 38 -1.66 23.22 -6.32
C GLY A 38 -3.11 23.06 -6.81
N SER A 39 -3.41 23.59 -7.99
CA SER A 39 -4.74 23.48 -8.61
C SER A 39 -5.08 22.02 -8.91
N THR A 40 -6.28 21.57 -8.57
CA THR A 40 -6.77 20.21 -8.87
C THR A 40 -7.41 20.07 -10.26
N GLU A 41 -7.36 21.13 -11.07
CA GLU A 41 -7.96 21.17 -12.41
C GLU A 41 -7.23 20.21 -13.36
N GLY A 42 -7.97 19.28 -13.97
CA GLY A 42 -7.44 18.22 -14.84
C GLY A 42 -7.01 16.92 -14.12
N MET A 43 -7.08 16.85 -12.79
CA MET A 43 -6.50 15.76 -12.00
C MET A 43 -7.36 14.49 -11.84
N ALA A 44 -8.45 14.31 -12.60
CA ALA A 44 -9.21 13.04 -12.54
C ALA A 44 -8.38 11.82 -13.00
N ARG A 45 -7.26 12.09 -13.69
CA ARG A 45 -6.35 11.08 -14.21
C ARG A 45 -5.15 10.89 -13.28
N GLY A 46 -4.96 9.67 -12.80
CA GLY A 46 -3.74 9.24 -12.12
C GLY A 46 -2.72 8.64 -13.07
N ARG A 47 -1.51 8.38 -12.56
CA ARG A 47 -0.44 7.74 -13.32
C ARG A 47 0.45 6.89 -12.43
N VAL A 48 0.93 5.78 -12.99
CA VAL A 48 2.00 4.94 -12.44
C VAL A 48 3.19 4.99 -13.39
N GLN A 49 4.38 5.35 -12.91
CA GLN A 49 5.57 5.50 -13.77
C GLN A 49 6.79 4.81 -13.14
N LEU A 50 7.71 4.33 -13.99
CA LEU A 50 9.03 3.94 -13.53
C LEU A 50 9.76 5.18 -13.00
N ALA A 51 10.20 5.13 -11.74
CA ALA A 51 10.92 6.21 -11.08
C ALA A 51 12.43 5.93 -10.96
N GLY A 52 12.82 4.69 -11.22
CA GLY A 52 14.19 4.21 -11.18
C GLY A 52 14.19 2.69 -11.10
N ARG A 53 15.38 2.10 -10.97
CA ARG A 53 15.52 0.66 -10.74
C ARG A 53 14.74 0.28 -9.49
N GLY A 54 13.90 -0.75 -9.56
CA GLY A 54 13.09 -1.21 -8.40
C GLY A 54 12.10 -0.18 -7.83
N MET A 55 11.87 0.96 -8.50
CA MET A 55 11.01 2.04 -8.00
C MET A 55 9.88 2.35 -8.98
N ALA A 56 8.66 2.42 -8.46
CA ALA A 56 7.51 2.94 -9.19
C ALA A 56 6.85 4.08 -8.41
N LEU A 57 6.49 5.14 -9.13
CA LEU A 57 5.82 6.31 -8.58
C LEU A 57 4.37 6.34 -9.02
N VAL A 58 3.46 6.31 -8.04
CA VAL A 58 2.02 6.43 -8.23
C VAL A 58 1.60 7.86 -7.89
N ARG A 59 0.92 8.54 -8.80
CA ARG A 59 0.39 9.89 -8.59
C ARG A 59 -1.10 9.94 -8.87
N PHE A 60 -1.85 10.62 -8.00
CA PHE A 60 -3.27 10.86 -8.17
C PHE A 60 -3.69 12.12 -7.41
N GLN A 61 -4.30 13.10 -8.09
CA GLN A 61 -4.87 14.31 -7.46
C GLN A 61 -3.94 14.99 -6.44
N GLY A 62 -2.68 15.24 -6.83
CA GLY A 62 -1.67 15.90 -6.00
C GLY A 62 -1.06 15.02 -4.89
N LEU A 63 -1.55 13.79 -4.71
CA LEU A 63 -0.98 12.77 -3.82
C LEU A 63 0.01 11.90 -4.60
N SER A 64 1.12 11.55 -3.97
CA SER A 64 2.20 10.76 -4.56
C SER A 64 2.70 9.65 -3.62
N VAL A 65 2.76 8.41 -4.12
CA VAL A 65 3.29 7.26 -3.40
C VAL A 65 4.47 6.69 -4.17
N LEU A 66 5.64 6.65 -3.54
CA LEU A 66 6.83 6.01 -4.08
C LEU A 66 6.92 4.58 -3.55
N THR A 67 6.80 3.60 -4.43
CA THR A 67 7.07 2.19 -4.10
C THR A 67 8.54 1.89 -4.32
N VAL A 68 9.16 1.20 -3.37
CA VAL A 68 10.59 0.91 -3.38
C VAL A 68 10.80 -0.56 -3.01
N ASP A 69 11.51 -1.28 -3.87
CA ASP A 69 12.08 -2.59 -3.56
C ASP A 69 13.26 -2.42 -2.57
N ALA A 70 13.22 -3.09 -1.41
CA ALA A 70 14.22 -2.98 -0.34
C ALA A 70 15.57 -3.66 -0.64
N ASP A 71 15.91 -3.88 -1.91
CA ASP A 71 17.24 -4.31 -2.32
C ASP A 71 18.26 -3.18 -2.14
N THR A 72 19.01 -3.25 -1.03
CA THR A 72 20.00 -2.24 -0.63
C THR A 72 21.25 -2.21 -1.49
N GLN A 73 21.52 -3.27 -2.28
CA GLN A 73 22.66 -3.26 -3.21
C GLN A 73 22.33 -2.54 -4.52
N SER A 74 21.05 -2.24 -4.76
CA SER A 74 20.60 -1.54 -5.95
C SER A 74 20.66 -0.01 -5.85
N TYR A 75 20.97 0.57 -4.68
CA TYR A 75 20.97 2.03 -4.50
C TYR A 75 22.19 2.54 -3.72
N SER A 76 22.99 3.36 -4.40
CA SER A 76 24.03 4.18 -3.80
C SER A 76 23.44 5.36 -3.00
N ASP A 77 24.22 5.91 -2.06
CA ASP A 77 23.88 7.14 -1.33
C ASP A 77 23.57 8.32 -2.27
N GLU A 78 24.18 8.34 -3.45
CA GLU A 78 23.97 9.37 -4.48
C GLU A 78 22.64 9.19 -5.22
N GLU A 79 22.27 7.95 -5.54
CA GLU A 79 20.96 7.64 -6.13
C GLU A 79 19.81 7.97 -5.17
N ALA A 80 19.98 7.70 -3.87
CA ALA A 80 18.99 8.02 -2.84
C ALA A 80 18.65 9.52 -2.75
N ARG A 81 19.62 10.41 -3.02
CA ARG A 81 19.41 11.88 -3.06
C ARG A 81 18.55 12.31 -4.23
N ASN A 82 18.55 11.54 -5.31
CA ASN A 82 17.82 11.84 -6.54
C ASN A 82 16.45 11.13 -6.59
N TRP A 83 16.03 10.50 -5.50
CA TRP A 83 14.71 9.88 -5.44
C TRP A 83 13.60 10.92 -5.66
N PRO A 84 12.53 10.56 -6.40
CA PRO A 84 11.43 11.47 -6.61
C PRO A 84 10.85 11.92 -5.27
N GLU A 85 10.43 13.19 -5.21
CA GLU A 85 9.58 13.66 -4.12
C GLU A 85 8.28 12.86 -4.09
N ALA A 86 7.93 12.38 -2.89
CA ALA A 86 6.72 11.62 -2.64
C ALA A 86 6.15 11.93 -1.26
N ASP A 87 4.82 11.90 -1.16
CA ASP A 87 4.07 12.13 0.08
C ASP A 87 4.13 10.93 1.03
N LEU A 88 4.30 9.73 0.47
CA LEU A 88 4.37 8.47 1.20
C LEU A 88 5.35 7.54 0.47
N VAL A 89 6.19 6.84 1.24
CA VAL A 89 7.03 5.78 0.71
C VAL A 89 6.45 4.42 1.13
N LEU A 90 6.35 3.49 0.18
CA LEU A 90 5.93 2.12 0.42
C LEU A 90 7.11 1.19 0.13
N VAL A 91 7.61 0.54 1.17
CA VAL A 91 8.74 -0.37 1.07
C VAL A 91 8.23 -1.78 0.86
N THR A 92 8.76 -2.48 -0.13
CA THR A 92 8.49 -3.90 -0.40
C THR A 92 9.74 -4.74 -0.10
N PRO A 93 9.61 -6.03 0.25
CA PRO A 93 10.75 -6.91 0.47
C PRO A 93 11.67 -7.01 -0.76
N PRO A 94 12.96 -7.35 -0.57
CA PRO A 94 13.94 -7.46 -1.65
C PRO A 94 13.57 -8.53 -2.68
N THR A 95 13.42 -8.16 -3.96
CA THR A 95 13.14 -9.14 -5.04
C THR A 95 14.27 -10.16 -5.21
N ALA A 96 15.52 -9.78 -4.92
CA ALA A 96 16.71 -10.62 -5.13
C ALA A 96 17.07 -11.53 -3.93
N GLY A 97 16.24 -11.60 -2.88
CA GLY A 97 16.51 -12.46 -1.72
C GLY A 97 17.69 -12.02 -0.83
N HIS A 98 18.22 -10.81 -1.05
CA HIS A 98 19.25 -10.20 -0.21
C HIS A 98 18.60 -9.31 0.86
N PHE A 99 18.64 -9.74 2.11
CA PHE A 99 18.14 -9.03 3.30
C PHE A 99 19.23 -8.10 3.86
N PHE A 100 19.02 -7.00 4.62
CA PHE A 100 17.96 -6.01 4.80
C PHE A 100 18.69 -4.70 5.14
N GLY A 101 18.09 -3.58 4.77
CA GLY A 101 18.35 -2.33 5.46
C GLY A 101 17.44 -1.25 4.92
N LEU A 102 16.96 -0.37 5.80
CA LEU A 102 16.30 0.86 5.38
C LEU A 102 17.34 1.91 4.92
N GLY A 103 18.56 1.49 4.54
CA GLY A 103 19.74 2.34 4.32
C GLY A 103 19.45 3.59 3.46
N PRO A 104 18.88 3.42 2.26
CA PRO A 104 18.47 4.56 1.42
C PRO A 104 17.30 5.39 1.99
N LEU A 105 16.41 4.79 2.79
CA LEU A 105 15.30 5.48 3.47
C LEU A 105 15.75 6.28 4.70
N MET A 106 16.98 6.08 5.18
CA MET A 106 17.48 6.70 6.41
C MET A 106 17.87 8.18 6.26
N LYS A 107 17.82 8.78 5.05
CA LYS A 107 18.51 10.07 4.82
C LYS A 107 17.69 11.28 4.34
N PRO A 108 16.47 11.21 3.79
CA PRO A 108 15.60 12.37 3.86
C PRO A 108 14.74 12.30 5.14
N PRO A 109 15.01 13.13 6.16
CA PRO A 109 14.15 13.18 7.33
C PRO A 109 12.73 13.61 6.94
N GLY A 110 11.73 12.92 7.49
CA GLY A 110 10.35 13.42 7.53
C GLY A 110 9.38 12.87 6.48
N ARG A 111 9.76 11.93 5.61
CA ARG A 111 8.78 11.23 4.76
C ARG A 111 8.16 10.04 5.52
N PRO A 112 6.82 9.94 5.60
CA PRO A 112 6.18 8.77 6.18
C PRO A 112 6.47 7.56 5.28
N ALA A 113 6.86 6.44 5.90
CA ALA A 113 7.19 5.21 5.17
C ALA A 113 6.46 4.00 5.76
N ILE A 114 5.77 3.25 4.90
CA ILE A 114 5.14 1.97 5.24
C ILE A 114 6.15 0.85 5.00
N VAL A 115 6.24 -0.06 5.97
CA VAL A 115 7.07 -1.25 5.89
C VAL A 115 6.23 -2.48 6.26
N PRO A 116 6.39 -3.63 5.57
CA PRO A 116 5.72 -4.86 5.95
C PRO A 116 6.28 -5.35 7.29
N LEU A 117 5.40 -5.82 8.17
CA LEU A 117 5.77 -6.39 9.46
C LEU A 117 5.48 -7.90 9.47
N ALA A 118 6.53 -8.72 9.65
CA ALA A 118 6.35 -10.15 9.85
C ALA A 118 5.88 -10.46 11.29
N PRO A 119 5.15 -11.57 11.51
CA PRO A 119 4.77 -11.99 12.86
C PRO A 119 5.99 -12.17 13.77
N GLY A 120 6.00 -11.48 14.91
CA GLY A 120 7.10 -11.54 15.89
C GLY A 120 8.31 -10.64 15.56
N GLU A 121 8.28 -9.91 14.45
CA GLU A 121 9.29 -8.91 14.13
C GLU A 121 9.02 -7.60 14.88
N THR A 122 10.08 -6.87 15.21
CA THR A 122 9.98 -5.51 15.76
C THR A 122 10.91 -4.60 14.97
N ILE A 123 10.36 -3.51 14.43
CA ILE A 123 11.11 -2.54 13.63
C ILE A 123 11.37 -1.30 14.49
N SER A 124 12.65 -0.90 14.61
CA SER A 124 13.03 0.32 15.33
C SER A 124 13.05 1.51 14.37
N SER A 125 12.43 2.62 14.79
CA SER A 125 12.18 3.80 13.95
C SER A 125 13.02 5.02 14.35
N LYS A 126 14.23 4.84 14.90
CA LYS A 126 15.04 5.98 15.37
C LYS A 126 15.23 7.03 14.25
N GLY A 127 14.59 8.19 14.43
CA GLY A 127 14.65 9.32 13.49
C GLY A 127 13.75 9.21 12.24
N MET A 128 12.92 8.17 12.13
CA MET A 128 12.09 7.89 10.95
C MET A 128 10.61 7.82 11.29
N GLN A 129 9.76 8.33 10.39
CA GLN A 129 8.31 8.21 10.49
C GLN A 129 7.86 6.89 9.86
N LEU A 130 8.13 5.78 10.54
CA LEU A 130 7.79 4.43 10.09
C LEU A 130 6.39 3.99 10.51
N TYR A 131 5.71 3.32 9.58
CA TYR A 131 4.40 2.71 9.76
C TYR A 131 4.51 1.21 9.45
N PRO A 132 4.96 0.38 10.42
CA PRO A 132 4.99 -1.05 10.24
C PRO A 132 3.57 -1.60 10.16
N MET A 133 3.28 -2.37 9.12
CA MET A 133 1.95 -2.92 8.85
C MET A 133 1.99 -4.44 8.82
N ALA A 134 1.24 -5.09 9.71
CA ALA A 134 0.94 -6.51 9.65
C ALA A 134 -0.19 -6.79 8.65
N ALA A 135 -0.37 -8.05 8.29
CA ALA A 135 -1.44 -8.46 7.38
C ALA A 135 -2.83 -8.00 7.89
N TRP A 136 -3.63 -7.50 6.96
CA TRP A 136 -4.96 -6.90 7.14
C TRP A 136 -5.01 -5.54 7.83
N GLU A 137 -3.87 -5.01 8.29
CA GLU A 137 -3.84 -3.66 8.82
C GLU A 137 -4.04 -2.63 7.71
N THR A 138 -4.58 -1.49 8.11
CA THR A 138 -4.87 -0.38 7.21
C THR A 138 -4.27 0.92 7.70
N LEU A 139 -3.82 1.73 6.74
CA LEU A 139 -3.40 3.12 6.94
C LEU A 139 -4.26 4.01 6.03
N ASP A 140 -4.93 4.98 6.62
CA ASP A 140 -5.69 5.99 5.90
C ASP A 140 -4.86 7.28 5.83
N LEU A 141 -4.63 7.79 4.62
CA LEU A 141 -3.92 9.04 4.36
C LEU A 141 -4.84 10.00 3.60
N ARG A 142 -4.84 11.28 3.99
CA ARG A 142 -5.61 12.33 3.34
C ARG A 142 -4.72 13.48 2.95
N LYS A 143 -4.90 14.00 1.72
CA LYS A 143 -4.25 15.21 1.22
C LYS A 143 -5.25 15.98 0.38
N ALA A 144 -5.63 17.19 0.82
CA ALA A 144 -6.71 17.96 0.21
C ALA A 144 -8.00 17.11 0.06
N ASN A 145 -8.53 16.99 -1.17
CA ASN A 145 -9.73 16.20 -1.48
C ASN A 145 -9.43 14.73 -1.81
N THR A 146 -8.18 14.32 -1.74
CA THR A 146 -7.72 12.97 -2.09
C THR A 146 -7.57 12.13 -0.84
N LYS A 147 -8.12 10.92 -0.89
CA LYS A 147 -7.93 9.87 0.10
C LYS A 147 -7.09 8.74 -0.51
N LEU A 148 -6.13 8.26 0.25
CA LEU A 148 -5.45 7.00 0.04
C LEU A 148 -5.78 6.09 1.21
N ARG A 149 -6.24 4.87 0.94
CA ARG A 149 -6.23 3.78 1.92
C ARG A 149 -5.21 2.76 1.48
N VAL A 150 -4.29 2.42 2.37
CA VAL A 150 -3.32 1.34 2.18
C VAL A 150 -3.76 0.17 3.04
N THR A 151 -3.93 -1.01 2.46
CA THR A 151 -4.22 -2.24 3.19
C THR A 151 -3.08 -3.23 2.96
N ALA A 152 -2.43 -3.68 4.02
CA ALA A 152 -1.49 -4.78 3.93
C ALA A 152 -2.25 -6.09 3.69
N MET A 153 -2.03 -6.73 2.55
CA MET A 153 -2.76 -7.92 2.15
C MET A 153 -2.04 -9.18 2.61
N ALA A 154 -2.77 -10.13 3.19
CA ALA A 154 -2.20 -11.44 3.50
C ALA A 154 -1.87 -12.22 2.21
N GLY A 155 -0.88 -13.10 2.31
CA GLY A 155 -0.58 -14.06 1.27
C GLY A 155 -1.52 -15.25 1.24
N ALA A 156 -1.20 -16.23 0.38
CA ALA A 156 -1.93 -17.49 0.31
C ALA A 156 -1.88 -18.24 1.66
N GLN A 157 -2.82 -19.17 1.87
CA GLN A 157 -2.80 -20.01 3.06
C GLN A 157 -1.43 -20.68 3.24
N GLY A 158 -0.87 -20.61 4.45
CA GLY A 158 0.47 -21.12 4.76
C GLY A 158 1.60 -20.11 4.60
N THR A 159 1.38 -18.97 3.95
CA THR A 159 2.35 -17.87 3.93
C THR A 159 2.18 -17.02 5.19
N ARG A 160 3.29 -16.74 5.90
CA ARG A 160 3.28 -15.82 7.05
C ARG A 160 3.65 -14.42 6.58
N GLY A 161 2.84 -13.42 6.93
CA GLY A 161 3.15 -12.00 6.72
C GLY A 161 2.37 -11.33 5.58
N VAL A 162 2.92 -10.22 5.09
CA VAL A 162 2.32 -9.35 4.08
C VAL A 162 2.78 -9.76 2.69
N ALA A 163 1.86 -10.17 1.83
CA ALA A 163 2.17 -10.53 0.43
C ALA A 163 2.13 -9.35 -0.53
N GLY A 164 1.57 -8.22 -0.11
CA GLY A 164 1.53 -6.99 -0.89
C GLY A 164 0.64 -5.96 -0.22
N PHE A 165 0.46 -4.83 -0.88
CA PHE A 165 -0.36 -3.72 -0.38
C PHE A 165 -1.40 -3.33 -1.40
N MET A 166 -2.65 -3.20 -0.97
CA MET A 166 -3.71 -2.61 -1.78
C MET A 166 -3.75 -1.11 -1.52
N LEU A 167 -3.52 -0.31 -2.56
CA LEU A 167 -3.65 1.14 -2.57
C LEU A 167 -5.00 1.50 -3.19
N GLU A 168 -5.92 1.96 -2.38
CA GLU A 168 -7.19 2.53 -2.85
C GLU A 168 -7.04 4.06 -2.89
N LEU A 169 -6.81 4.59 -4.10
CA LEU A 169 -6.67 6.02 -4.37
C LEU A 169 -8.00 6.58 -4.84
N GLY A 170 -8.49 7.65 -4.21
CA GLY A 170 -9.78 8.17 -4.60
C GLY A 170 -10.30 9.29 -3.72
N ASN A 171 -11.62 9.42 -3.71
CA ASN A 171 -12.39 10.27 -2.83
C ASN A 171 -13.69 9.54 -2.45
N SER A 172 -14.66 10.24 -1.86
CA SER A 172 -15.93 9.65 -1.44
C SER A 172 -16.81 9.11 -2.58
N ARG A 173 -16.49 9.37 -3.85
CA ARG A 173 -17.34 9.04 -5.01
C ARG A 173 -16.67 8.14 -6.04
N SER A 174 -15.35 8.04 -6.01
CA SER A 174 -14.59 7.32 -7.03
C SER A 174 -13.28 6.81 -6.44
N SER A 175 -12.85 5.63 -6.87
CA SER A 175 -11.55 5.09 -6.50
C SER A 175 -10.93 4.19 -7.55
N TYR A 176 -9.61 4.16 -7.53
CA TYR A 176 -8.75 3.28 -8.33
C TYR A 176 -7.89 2.45 -7.40
N ARG A 177 -7.81 1.14 -7.64
CA ARG A 177 -7.15 0.18 -6.76
C ARG A 177 -5.89 -0.39 -7.42
N VAL A 178 -4.74 -0.03 -6.86
CA VAL A 178 -3.43 -0.54 -7.27
C VAL A 178 -2.92 -1.52 -6.23
N TYR A 179 -2.70 -2.77 -6.61
CA TYR A 179 -1.99 -3.74 -5.81
C TYR A 179 -0.49 -3.63 -6.04
N VAL A 180 0.29 -3.55 -4.97
CA VAL A 180 1.76 -3.59 -5.01
C VAL A 180 2.20 -4.90 -4.40
N SER A 181 2.71 -5.82 -5.20
CA SER A 181 3.12 -7.14 -4.75
C SER A 181 4.47 -7.09 -4.01
N CYS A 182 4.62 -7.91 -2.97
CA CYS A 182 5.90 -8.13 -2.29
C CYS A 182 6.71 -9.28 -2.92
N ALA A 183 6.13 -10.03 -3.85
CA ALA A 183 6.75 -11.19 -4.48
C ALA A 183 6.43 -11.25 -5.98
N GLU A 184 7.29 -11.94 -6.73
CA GLU A 184 6.94 -12.31 -8.10
C GLU A 184 5.81 -13.34 -8.03
N ASP A 185 4.61 -12.94 -8.44
CA ASP A 185 3.45 -13.84 -8.51
C ASP A 185 3.01 -13.98 -9.97
N GLU A 186 2.44 -15.14 -10.31
CA GLU A 186 1.84 -15.37 -11.62
C GLU A 186 0.59 -14.50 -11.82
N ALA A 187 0.46 -13.92 -13.01
CA ALA A 187 -0.62 -12.97 -13.31
C ALA A 187 -2.03 -13.57 -13.12
N ALA A 188 -2.23 -14.83 -13.51
CA ALA A 188 -3.51 -15.52 -13.36
C ALA A 188 -3.87 -15.74 -11.88
N ALA A 189 -2.91 -16.17 -11.06
CA ALA A 189 -3.10 -16.37 -9.63
C ALA A 189 -3.39 -15.04 -8.91
N LEU A 190 -2.69 -13.97 -9.28
CA LEU A 190 -2.95 -12.62 -8.77
C LEU A 190 -4.36 -12.13 -9.10
N ALA A 191 -4.78 -12.29 -10.35
CA ALA A 191 -6.08 -11.84 -10.81
C ALA A 191 -7.22 -12.54 -10.04
N GLN A 192 -7.09 -13.84 -9.78
CA GLN A 192 -8.05 -14.60 -8.97
C GLN A 192 -8.07 -14.15 -7.50
N ARG A 193 -6.90 -13.85 -6.91
CA ARG A 193 -6.79 -13.42 -5.50
C ARG A 193 -7.31 -12.00 -5.28
N LEU A 194 -7.31 -11.16 -6.31
CA LEU A 194 -7.54 -9.71 -6.20
C LEU A 194 -8.68 -9.24 -7.11
N PRO A 195 -9.93 -9.75 -6.94
CA PRO A 195 -11.05 -9.40 -7.82
C PRO A 195 -11.42 -7.91 -7.79
N GLY A 196 -10.98 -7.17 -6.77
CA GLY A 196 -11.23 -5.74 -6.64
C GLY A 196 -10.15 -4.83 -7.22
N ALA A 197 -8.99 -5.35 -7.63
CA ALA A 197 -7.87 -4.54 -8.12
C ALA A 197 -8.05 -4.16 -9.60
N ASP A 198 -7.60 -2.96 -9.95
CA ASP A 198 -7.60 -2.44 -11.33
C ASP A 198 -6.21 -2.53 -11.97
N LEU A 199 -5.18 -2.58 -11.12
CA LEU A 199 -3.79 -2.65 -11.53
C LEU A 199 -3.01 -3.43 -10.49
N ALA A 200 -2.05 -4.24 -10.92
CA ALA A 200 -1.04 -4.84 -10.07
C ALA A 200 0.35 -4.42 -10.55
N LEU A 201 1.19 -3.99 -9.61
CA LEU A 201 2.62 -3.82 -9.75
C LEU A 201 3.29 -5.07 -9.19
N VAL A 202 3.91 -5.84 -10.06
CA VAL A 202 4.61 -7.07 -9.69
C VAL A 202 6.11 -6.80 -9.78
N PRO A 203 6.89 -7.11 -8.73
CA PRO A 203 8.33 -7.01 -8.83
C PRO A 203 8.84 -7.90 -9.98
N ALA A 204 9.94 -7.47 -10.58
CA ALA A 204 10.65 -8.25 -11.58
C ALA A 204 12.10 -7.75 -11.64
N ARG A 205 13.00 -8.62 -12.09
CA ARG A 205 14.40 -8.25 -12.33
C ARG A 205 14.49 -7.05 -13.29
N GLY A 206 15.05 -5.94 -12.81
CA GLY A 206 15.29 -4.72 -13.58
C GLY A 206 14.22 -3.64 -13.37
N ALA A 207 12.99 -3.89 -13.80
CA ALA A 207 11.87 -2.95 -13.67
C ALA A 207 10.58 -3.67 -13.29
N PRO A 208 9.73 -3.08 -12.41
CA PRO A 208 8.43 -3.65 -12.07
C PRO A 208 7.58 -3.90 -13.32
N ARG A 209 6.76 -4.95 -13.29
CA ARG A 209 5.78 -5.22 -14.33
C ARG A 209 4.40 -4.72 -13.92
N LEU A 210 3.70 -4.16 -14.89
CA LEU A 210 2.30 -3.78 -14.80
C LEU A 210 1.43 -4.94 -15.25
N LEU A 211 0.46 -5.27 -14.42
CA LEU A 211 -0.64 -6.17 -14.72
C LEU A 211 -1.93 -5.39 -14.60
N ALA A 212 -2.47 -4.94 -15.75
CA ALA A 212 -3.74 -4.26 -15.78
C ALA A 212 -4.87 -5.30 -15.60
N LEU A 213 -5.72 -5.06 -14.60
CA LEU A 213 -6.76 -5.97 -14.15
C LEU A 213 -8.12 -5.34 -14.43
N ASN A 214 -9.04 -6.11 -14.99
CA ASN A 214 -10.45 -5.76 -15.08
C ASN A 214 -11.22 -6.57 -14.05
N ARG A 215 -11.24 -6.10 -12.80
CA ARG A 215 -11.97 -6.74 -11.69
C ARG A 215 -11.69 -8.26 -11.57
N GLY A 216 -10.41 -8.62 -11.62
CA GLY A 216 -9.96 -10.02 -11.50
C GLY A 216 -9.75 -10.77 -12.82
N ALA A 217 -9.85 -10.10 -13.98
CA ALA A 217 -9.39 -10.65 -15.26
C ALA A 217 -8.19 -9.85 -15.81
N PRO A 218 -7.09 -10.49 -16.22
CA PRO A 218 -6.00 -9.79 -16.90
C PRO A 218 -6.48 -9.23 -18.25
N LEU A 219 -6.09 -8.00 -18.58
CA LEU A 219 -6.27 -7.46 -19.94
C LEU A 219 -5.35 -8.19 -20.94
N LYS A 220 -5.68 -8.14 -22.24
CA LYS A 220 -4.79 -8.69 -23.30
C LYS A 220 -3.43 -7.97 -23.26
N ASP A 221 -2.35 -8.72 -23.49
CA ASP A 221 -0.93 -8.29 -23.56
C ASP A 221 -0.25 -7.94 -22.21
N VAL A 222 -0.43 -8.82 -21.23
CA VAL A 222 0.01 -8.61 -19.84
C VAL A 222 0.77 -9.86 -19.32
N PRO A 223 1.87 -9.72 -18.53
CA PRO A 223 2.44 -8.49 -17.93
C PRO A 223 3.33 -7.65 -18.84
N ALA A 224 3.18 -6.32 -18.77
CA ALA A 224 4.02 -5.34 -19.49
C ALA A 224 5.07 -4.71 -18.57
N VAL A 225 6.26 -4.41 -19.08
CA VAL A 225 7.30 -3.73 -18.30
C VAL A 225 6.90 -2.27 -18.03
N LEU A 226 7.01 -1.81 -16.78
CA LEU A 226 6.77 -0.41 -16.42
C LEU A 226 7.86 0.49 -17.01
N THR A 227 7.47 1.55 -17.69
CA THR A 227 8.38 2.52 -18.33
C THR A 227 8.25 3.91 -17.72
N ALA A 228 9.15 4.82 -18.07
CA ALA A 228 9.09 6.23 -17.66
C ALA A 228 7.85 6.96 -18.24
N ALA A 229 7.36 6.55 -19.43
CA ALA A 229 6.10 7.04 -19.98
C ALA A 229 4.93 6.72 -19.04
N GLY A 230 4.97 5.52 -18.45
CA GLY A 230 4.06 5.04 -17.44
C GLY A 230 2.68 4.64 -17.95
N TYR A 231 1.84 4.25 -17.01
CA TYR A 231 0.46 3.84 -17.20
C TYR A 231 -0.48 4.88 -16.59
N ALA A 232 -1.33 5.49 -17.41
CA ALA A 232 -2.30 6.46 -16.93
C ALA A 232 -3.64 5.78 -16.65
N PHE A 233 -4.29 6.17 -15.56
CA PHE A 233 -5.57 5.61 -15.13
C PHE A 233 -6.56 6.70 -14.72
N THR A 234 -7.83 6.35 -14.63
CA THR A 234 -8.90 7.23 -14.13
C THR A 234 -9.62 6.49 -13.01
N ALA A 235 -9.99 7.20 -11.94
CA ALA A 235 -10.76 6.59 -10.86
C ALA A 235 -12.21 6.38 -11.30
N ASP A 236 -12.72 5.17 -11.09
CA ASP A 236 -14.09 4.81 -11.43
C ASP A 236 -15.03 5.06 -10.24
N LYS A 237 -16.31 5.32 -10.53
CA LYS A 237 -17.33 5.38 -9.48
C LYS A 237 -17.48 3.99 -8.85
N ARG A 238 -17.44 3.93 -7.51
CA ARG A 238 -17.60 2.71 -6.71
C ARG A 238 -18.59 2.92 -5.60
#